data_AF-A0A0F9PGT1-F1
#
_entry.id   AF-A0A0F9PGT1-F1
#
_cell.length_a   1.000
_cell.length_b   1.000
_cell.length_c   1.000
_cell.angle_alpha   90.00
_cell.angle_beta   90.00
_cell.angle_gamma   90.00
#
_symmetry.space_group_name_H-M   'P 1'
#
loop_
_entity.id
_entity.type
_entity.pdbx_description
1 polymer ?
#
loop_
_entity_poly.entity_id
_entity_poly.type
_entity_poly.pdbx_seq_one_letter_code
_entity_poly.pdbx_strand_id
1 'polypeptide(L)'
;MRFHELLRKVTWEDVESALRLHYYPGEIEPSEGYRVAWDQLFTLEPTEQTDQLHVDPIEDEDREEELPVDCRPADVYCREADAGADDHYAVDFMRWADVLGTEIAESAHYGAAELAAHILWEMTWHGFDEAEVLAKWADILRRTEEIKNQTAGERAEQQRRSDEFWREHFPDSAKKA
;
A
#
# COMPACT_ATOMS: atom_id res chain seq x y z
N MET A 1 2.22 -11.30 -17.33
CA MET A 1 1.17 -10.36 -17.84
C MET A 1 1.30 -9.07 -17.08
N ARG A 2 1.22 -7.91 -17.73
CA ARG A 2 1.36 -6.61 -17.05
C ARG A 2 0.04 -6.10 -16.48
N PHE A 3 0.11 -5.23 -15.48
CA PHE A 3 -1.10 -4.71 -14.83
C PHE A 3 -2.02 -3.97 -15.80
N HIS A 4 -1.49 -3.14 -16.71
CA HIS A 4 -2.31 -2.48 -17.73
C HIS A 4 -3.02 -3.45 -18.69
N GLU A 5 -2.50 -4.68 -18.87
CA GLU A 5 -3.15 -5.72 -19.68
C GLU A 5 -4.25 -6.42 -18.90
N LEU A 6 -4.06 -6.60 -17.58
CA LEU A 6 -5.09 -7.11 -16.66
C LEU A 6 -6.32 -6.21 -16.68
N LEU A 7 -6.13 -4.90 -16.53
CA LEU A 7 -7.21 -3.90 -16.48
C LEU A 7 -8.11 -3.93 -17.73
N ARG A 8 -7.56 -4.32 -18.89
CA ARG A 8 -8.32 -4.44 -20.15
C ARG A 8 -9.18 -5.71 -20.23
N LYS A 9 -8.99 -6.66 -19.30
CA LYS A 9 -9.70 -7.95 -19.28
C LYS A 9 -10.88 -7.97 -18.29
N VAL A 10 -11.03 -6.93 -17.49
CA VAL A 10 -12.03 -6.84 -16.42
C VAL A 10 -12.86 -5.57 -16.58
N THR A 11 -14.06 -5.57 -16.00
CA THR A 11 -14.89 -4.37 -15.93
C THR A 11 -14.72 -3.67 -14.58
N TRP A 12 -15.09 -2.39 -14.52
CA TRP A 12 -15.10 -1.69 -13.24
C TRP A 12 -16.06 -2.35 -12.25
N GLU A 13 -17.22 -2.80 -12.71
CA GLU A 13 -18.24 -3.43 -11.89
C GLU A 13 -17.75 -4.72 -11.22
N ASP A 14 -16.95 -5.52 -11.95
CA ASP A 14 -16.31 -6.71 -11.38
C ASP A 14 -15.27 -6.36 -10.31
N VAL A 15 -14.46 -5.33 -10.56
CA VAL A 15 -13.41 -4.86 -9.64
C VAL A 15 -14.01 -4.22 -8.39
N GLU A 16 -15.04 -3.40 -8.55
CA GLU A 16 -15.79 -2.80 -7.45
C GLU A 16 -16.44 -3.88 -6.57
N SER A 17 -17.01 -4.92 -7.19
CA SER A 17 -17.57 -6.07 -6.46
C SER A 17 -16.50 -6.80 -5.65
N ALA A 18 -15.29 -6.98 -6.21
CA ALA A 18 -14.17 -7.56 -5.47
C ALA A 18 -13.68 -6.64 -4.34
N LEU A 19 -13.54 -5.33 -4.56
CA LEU A 19 -13.20 -4.36 -3.51
C LEU A 19 -14.17 -4.46 -2.33
N ARG A 20 -15.49 -4.54 -2.60
CA ARG A 20 -16.51 -4.73 -1.57
C ARG A 20 -16.29 -6.02 -0.79
N LEU A 21 -16.08 -7.12 -1.51
CA LEU A 21 -15.92 -8.45 -0.90
C LEU A 21 -14.72 -8.51 0.06
N HIS A 22 -13.56 -7.99 -0.34
CA HIS A 22 -12.32 -8.16 0.42
C HIS A 22 -12.07 -7.07 1.48
N TYR A 23 -12.53 -5.84 1.25
CA TYR A 23 -12.12 -4.69 2.05
C TYR A 23 -13.24 -3.89 2.70
N TYR A 24 -14.48 -4.06 2.24
CA TYR A 24 -15.64 -3.34 2.77
C TYR A 24 -16.72 -4.32 3.27
N PRO A 25 -16.47 -5.04 4.37
CA PRO A 25 -17.46 -5.96 4.91
C PRO A 25 -18.74 -5.23 5.34
N GLY A 26 -19.90 -5.75 4.93
CA GLY A 26 -21.21 -5.21 5.29
C GLY A 26 -21.79 -4.26 4.24
N GLU A 27 -22.50 -3.22 4.69
CA GLU A 27 -23.16 -2.22 3.82
C GLU A 27 -22.28 -0.97 3.58
N ILE A 28 -20.96 -1.09 3.77
CA ILE A 28 -20.03 0.03 3.53
C ILE A 28 -19.69 0.04 2.04
N GLU A 29 -19.87 1.20 1.41
CA GLU A 29 -19.55 1.38 0.00
C GLU A 29 -18.06 1.76 -0.17
N PRO A 30 -17.37 1.25 -1.21
CA PRO A 30 -16.01 1.68 -1.53
C PRO A 30 -15.95 3.19 -1.80
N SER A 31 -14.81 3.79 -1.51
CA SER A 31 -14.56 5.21 -1.83
C SER A 31 -14.71 5.47 -3.33
N GLU A 32 -15.33 6.60 -3.71
CA GLU A 32 -15.35 7.09 -5.10
C GLU A 32 -13.93 7.29 -5.66
N GLY A 33 -12.94 7.48 -4.78
CA GLY A 33 -11.53 7.59 -5.14
C GLY A 33 -11.00 6.42 -5.97
N TYR A 34 -11.47 5.19 -5.74
CA TYR A 34 -11.07 4.04 -6.56
C TYR A 34 -11.58 4.15 -7.99
N ARG A 35 -12.79 4.69 -8.19
CA ARG A 35 -13.34 4.89 -9.54
C ARG A 35 -12.54 5.94 -10.29
N VAL A 36 -12.18 7.03 -9.60
CA VAL A 36 -11.33 8.09 -10.16
C VAL A 36 -9.96 7.52 -10.53
N ALA A 37 -9.33 6.76 -9.63
CA ALA A 37 -8.06 6.11 -9.90
C ALA A 37 -8.15 5.16 -11.10
N TRP A 38 -9.16 4.29 -11.12
CA TRP A 38 -9.45 3.40 -12.25
C TRP A 38 -9.51 4.14 -13.57
N ASP A 39 -10.31 5.20 -13.67
CA ASP A 39 -10.44 5.97 -14.90
C ASP A 39 -9.12 6.65 -15.29
N GLN A 40 -8.35 7.15 -14.31
CA GLN A 40 -7.04 7.75 -14.55
C GLN A 40 -6.02 6.73 -15.09
N LEU A 41 -6.03 5.48 -14.63
CA LEU A 41 -5.10 4.44 -15.09
C LEU A 41 -5.15 4.23 -16.61
N PHE A 42 -6.32 4.38 -17.24
CA PHE A 42 -6.47 4.25 -18.70
C PHE A 42 -5.93 5.46 -19.49
N THR A 43 -5.60 6.55 -18.79
CA THR A 43 -5.03 7.77 -19.41
C THR A 43 -3.51 7.81 -19.34
N LEU A 44 -2.91 6.97 -18.50
CA LEU A 44 -1.47 6.91 -18.30
C LEU A 44 -0.78 6.04 -19.35
N GLU A 45 0.45 6.40 -19.69
CA GLU A 45 1.34 5.55 -20.47
C GLU A 45 2.14 4.65 -19.50
N PRO A 46 2.05 3.32 -19.59
CA PRO A 46 2.80 2.42 -18.71
C PRO A 46 4.31 2.58 -18.90
N THR A 47 5.05 2.64 -17.79
CA THR A 47 6.52 2.64 -17.79
C THR A 47 7.03 1.22 -17.57
N GLU A 48 7.83 0.71 -18.49
CA GLU A 48 8.46 -0.61 -18.36
C GLU A 48 9.27 -0.74 -17.05
N GLN A 49 8.93 -1.74 -16.24
CA GLN A 49 9.67 -2.10 -15.02
C GLN A 49 10.37 -3.46 -15.21
N THR A 50 11.46 -3.65 -14.49
CA THR A 50 12.17 -4.94 -14.40
C THR A 50 11.65 -5.83 -13.28
N ASP A 51 10.98 -5.23 -12.32
CA ASP A 51 10.50 -5.90 -11.12
C ASP A 51 9.18 -6.61 -11.38
N GLN A 52 8.81 -7.51 -10.49
CA GLN A 52 7.57 -8.26 -10.53
C GLN A 52 6.64 -7.84 -9.40
N LEU A 53 5.35 -7.72 -9.74
CA LEU A 53 4.26 -7.42 -8.84
C LEU A 53 3.68 -8.72 -8.30
N HIS A 54 3.73 -8.90 -6.99
CA HIS A 54 3.22 -10.05 -6.26
C HIS A 54 1.93 -9.67 -5.54
N VAL A 55 1.00 -10.63 -5.47
CA VAL A 55 -0.28 -10.50 -4.75
C VAL A 55 -0.50 -11.79 -3.97
N ASP A 56 -0.26 -11.74 -2.67
CA ASP A 56 -0.31 -12.92 -1.81
C ASP A 56 -1.42 -12.76 -0.75
N PRO A 57 -2.21 -13.80 -0.47
CA PRO A 57 -3.24 -13.75 0.57
C PRO A 57 -2.60 -13.52 1.93
N ILE A 58 -3.20 -12.63 2.73
CA ILE A 58 -2.75 -12.42 4.12
C ILE A 58 -3.21 -13.61 4.96
N GLU A 59 -2.24 -14.30 5.56
CA GLU A 59 -2.49 -15.30 6.59
C GLU A 59 -2.58 -14.59 7.95
N ASP A 60 -3.81 -14.43 8.46
CA ASP A 60 -4.05 -13.89 9.79
C ASP A 60 -4.20 -15.05 10.78
N GLU A 61 -3.09 -15.45 11.41
CA GLU A 61 -3.06 -16.51 12.43
C GLU A 61 -3.89 -16.15 13.68
N ASP A 62 -4.14 -14.86 13.93
CA ASP A 62 -4.84 -14.35 15.12
C ASP A 62 -6.36 -14.18 14.89
N ARG A 63 -6.85 -14.42 13.67
CA ARG A 63 -8.27 -14.31 13.35
C ARG A 63 -9.06 -15.53 13.87
N GLU A 64 -10.01 -15.29 14.78
CA GLU A 64 -10.85 -16.35 15.37
C GLU A 64 -11.69 -17.12 14.34
N GLU A 65 -11.99 -16.53 13.18
CA GLU A 65 -12.66 -17.17 12.05
C GLU A 65 -11.80 -17.07 10.78
N GLU A 66 -11.42 -18.23 10.25
CA GLU A 66 -10.78 -18.32 8.93
C GLU A 66 -11.80 -17.87 7.87
N LEU A 67 -11.54 -16.71 7.24
CA LEU A 67 -12.25 -16.35 6.02
C LEU A 67 -11.90 -17.36 4.92
N PRO A 68 -12.84 -17.73 4.03
CA PRO A 68 -12.50 -18.39 2.78
C PRO A 68 -11.41 -17.61 2.06
N VAL A 69 -10.47 -18.30 1.41
CA VAL A 69 -9.33 -17.68 0.70
C VAL A 69 -9.82 -16.58 -0.26
N ASP A 70 -10.93 -16.85 -0.95
CA ASP A 70 -11.62 -15.96 -1.90
C ASP A 70 -12.23 -14.70 -1.25
N CYS A 71 -12.15 -14.53 0.07
CA CYS A 71 -12.60 -13.34 0.79
C CYS A 71 -11.48 -12.68 1.60
N ARG A 72 -10.23 -13.19 1.51
CA ARG A 72 -9.11 -12.65 2.29
C ARG A 72 -8.55 -11.39 1.63
N PRO A 73 -8.14 -10.39 2.41
CA PRO A 73 -7.28 -9.33 1.88
C PRO A 73 -5.95 -9.94 1.42
N ALA A 74 -5.25 -9.21 0.56
CA ALA A 74 -3.96 -9.62 0.02
C ALA A 74 -2.92 -8.52 0.27
N ASP A 75 -1.68 -8.94 0.50
CA ASP A 75 -0.52 -8.07 0.43
C ASP A 75 -0.11 -7.91 -1.03
N VAL A 76 0.14 -6.67 -1.45
CA VAL A 76 0.66 -6.36 -2.79
C VAL A 76 2.02 -5.70 -2.67
N TYR A 77 3.03 -6.32 -3.28
CA TYR A 77 4.40 -5.84 -3.20
C TYR A 77 5.16 -6.08 -4.51
N CYS A 78 6.20 -5.29 -4.72
CA CYS A 78 7.15 -5.49 -5.80
C CYS A 78 8.41 -6.18 -5.30
N ARG A 79 9.01 -6.99 -6.17
CA ARG A 79 10.27 -7.68 -5.93
C ARG A 79 11.07 -7.78 -7.22
N GLU A 80 12.39 -7.62 -7.15
CA GLU A 80 13.25 -7.94 -8.30
C GLU A 80 13.13 -9.44 -8.62
N ALA A 81 13.07 -9.79 -9.91
CA ALA A 81 12.82 -11.19 -10.33
C ALA A 81 13.83 -12.21 -9.75
N ASP A 82 15.07 -11.78 -9.50
CA ASP A 82 16.16 -12.62 -8.99
C ASP A 82 16.52 -12.36 -7.51
N ALA A 83 15.76 -11.51 -6.81
CA ALA A 83 16.03 -11.19 -5.41
C ALA A 83 15.62 -12.30 -4.44
N GLY A 84 16.23 -12.31 -3.25
CA GLY A 84 15.81 -13.17 -2.15
C GLY A 84 14.40 -12.85 -1.67
N ALA A 85 13.75 -13.79 -0.99
CA ALA A 85 12.36 -13.64 -0.53
C ALA A 85 12.12 -12.41 0.37
N ASP A 86 13.15 -11.98 1.10
CA ASP A 86 13.06 -10.89 2.08
C ASP A 86 13.22 -9.48 1.48
N ASP A 87 13.63 -9.36 0.21
CA ASP A 87 13.88 -8.07 -0.45
C ASP A 87 12.68 -7.65 -1.31
N HIS A 88 11.59 -7.24 -0.65
CA HIS A 88 10.39 -6.70 -1.31
C HIS A 88 10.05 -5.29 -0.80
N TYR A 89 9.27 -4.55 -1.59
CA TYR A 89 8.80 -3.22 -1.20
C TYR A 89 7.34 -3.01 -1.60
N ALA A 90 6.64 -2.22 -0.78
CA ALA A 90 5.23 -1.94 -0.96
C ALA A 90 4.99 -1.05 -2.19
N VAL A 91 3.80 -1.18 -2.77
CA VAL A 91 3.43 -0.46 -4.00
C VAL A 91 2.82 0.92 -3.74
N ASP A 92 2.48 1.24 -2.48
CA ASP A 92 1.74 2.45 -2.11
C ASP A 92 2.39 3.73 -2.62
N PHE A 93 3.72 3.80 -2.65
CA PHE A 93 4.45 5.01 -3.05
C PHE A 93 5.03 4.95 -4.46
N MET A 94 4.68 3.93 -5.24
CA MET A 94 5.07 3.83 -6.64
C MET A 94 4.22 4.77 -7.49
N ARG A 95 4.82 5.33 -8.55
CA ARG A 95 4.03 6.02 -9.56
C ARG A 95 3.11 5.02 -10.24
N TRP A 96 1.87 5.39 -10.47
CA TRP A 96 0.85 4.55 -11.07
C TRP A 96 1.25 4.08 -12.48
N ALA A 97 1.95 4.93 -13.25
CA ALA A 97 2.52 4.55 -14.54
C ALA A 97 3.56 3.42 -14.42
N ASP A 98 4.35 3.40 -13.34
CA ASP A 98 5.31 2.33 -13.07
C ASP A 98 4.56 1.04 -12.70
N VAL A 99 3.58 1.12 -11.78
CA VAL A 99 2.73 -0.04 -11.39
C VAL A 99 2.02 -0.65 -12.61
N LEU A 100 1.50 0.19 -13.51
CA LEU A 100 0.85 -0.26 -14.75
C LEU A 100 1.78 -1.08 -15.64
N GLY A 101 3.06 -0.70 -15.69
CA GLY A 101 4.06 -1.38 -16.48
C GLY A 101 4.67 -2.60 -15.79
N THR A 102 4.48 -2.81 -14.50
CA THR A 102 5.02 -3.96 -13.78
C THR A 102 4.36 -5.26 -14.24
N GLU A 103 5.17 -6.31 -14.42
CA GLU A 103 4.67 -7.66 -14.69
C GLU A 103 4.12 -8.29 -13.41
N ILE A 104 2.89 -8.79 -13.45
CA ILE A 104 2.29 -9.55 -12.37
C ILE A 104 2.91 -10.95 -12.37
N ALA A 105 3.57 -11.30 -11.26
CA ALA A 105 4.05 -12.64 -11.00
C ALA A 105 2.89 -13.65 -11.01
N GLU A 106 3.16 -14.91 -11.26
CA GLU A 106 2.12 -15.94 -11.36
C GLU A 106 1.36 -16.08 -10.02
N SER A 107 0.15 -15.53 -9.96
CA SER A 107 -0.73 -15.56 -8.78
C SER A 107 -1.74 -16.71 -8.91
N ALA A 108 -1.49 -17.82 -8.21
CA ALA A 108 -2.35 -19.00 -8.31
C ALA A 108 -3.72 -18.86 -7.59
N HIS A 109 -3.91 -17.79 -6.83
CA HIS A 109 -4.97 -17.70 -5.81
C HIS A 109 -6.16 -16.81 -6.18
N TYR A 110 -6.02 -15.94 -7.18
CA TYR A 110 -7.02 -14.90 -7.46
C TYR A 110 -7.42 -14.84 -8.94
N GLY A 111 -8.69 -14.53 -9.17
CA GLY A 111 -9.23 -14.16 -10.46
C GLY A 111 -8.76 -12.78 -10.91
N ALA A 112 -8.99 -12.46 -12.18
CA ALA A 112 -8.52 -11.20 -12.76
C ALA A 112 -9.08 -9.95 -12.07
N ALA A 113 -10.35 -9.98 -11.66
CA ALA A 113 -11.00 -8.86 -10.99
C ALA A 113 -10.48 -8.66 -9.55
N GLU A 114 -10.25 -9.76 -8.83
CA GLU A 114 -9.70 -9.75 -7.47
C GLU A 114 -8.26 -9.21 -7.49
N LEU A 115 -7.43 -9.68 -8.42
CA LEU A 115 -6.08 -9.12 -8.61
C LEU A 115 -6.12 -7.61 -8.87
N ALA A 116 -7.01 -7.15 -9.75
CA ALA A 116 -7.14 -5.74 -10.03
C ALA A 116 -7.61 -4.94 -8.80
N ALA A 117 -8.52 -5.50 -8.00
CA ALA A 117 -8.99 -4.90 -6.76
C ALA A 117 -7.89 -4.78 -5.70
N HIS A 118 -7.12 -5.85 -5.46
CA HIS A 118 -6.01 -5.85 -4.50
C HIS A 118 -4.94 -4.83 -4.88
N ILE A 119 -4.53 -4.80 -6.16
CA ILE A 119 -3.53 -3.85 -6.64
C ILE A 119 -4.04 -2.41 -6.51
N LEU A 120 -5.31 -2.17 -6.88
CA LEU A 120 -5.93 -0.84 -6.81
C LEU A 120 -6.06 -0.36 -5.35
N TRP A 121 -6.41 -1.26 -4.43
CA TRP A 121 -6.51 -0.98 -3.01
C TRP A 121 -5.19 -0.44 -2.43
N GLU A 122 -4.09 -1.16 -2.66
CA GLU A 122 -2.76 -0.79 -2.15
C GLU A 122 -2.20 0.46 -2.85
N MET A 123 -2.26 0.54 -4.19
CA MET A 123 -1.63 1.67 -4.92
C MET A 123 -2.32 3.02 -4.71
N THR A 124 -3.58 3.02 -4.28
CA THR A 124 -4.33 4.25 -3.94
C THR A 124 -4.27 4.56 -2.45
N TRP A 125 -3.58 3.73 -1.66
CA TRP A 125 -3.56 3.81 -0.21
C TRP A 125 -4.96 3.94 0.40
N HIS A 126 -5.88 3.09 -0.09
CA HIS A 126 -7.29 3.07 0.27
C HIS A 126 -8.14 4.23 -0.33
N GLY A 127 -7.84 4.62 -1.57
CA GLY A 127 -8.68 5.53 -2.36
C GLY A 127 -8.25 7.01 -2.36
N PHE A 128 -7.01 7.32 -2.01
CA PHE A 128 -6.40 8.63 -2.29
C PHE A 128 -5.92 8.74 -3.74
N ASP A 129 -5.77 9.97 -4.22
CA ASP A 129 -5.18 10.21 -5.54
C ASP A 129 -3.65 10.11 -5.53
N GLU A 130 -3.04 9.87 -6.69
CA GLU A 130 -1.59 9.70 -6.83
C GLU A 130 -0.81 10.92 -6.31
N ALA A 131 -1.32 12.13 -6.55
CA ALA A 131 -0.63 13.36 -6.17
C ALA A 131 -0.60 13.52 -4.65
N GLU A 132 -1.68 13.17 -3.96
CA GLU A 132 -1.77 13.14 -2.50
C GLU A 132 -0.77 12.14 -1.91
N VAL A 133 -0.73 10.92 -2.46
CA VAL A 133 0.16 9.85 -1.99
C VAL A 133 1.64 10.23 -2.19
N LEU A 134 2.01 10.71 -3.38
CA LEU A 134 3.37 11.15 -3.66
C LEU A 134 3.77 12.40 -2.86
N ALA A 135 2.84 13.32 -2.59
CA ALA A 135 3.11 14.48 -1.74
C ALA A 135 3.41 14.07 -0.29
N LYS A 136 2.71 13.05 0.24
CA LYS A 136 3.01 12.49 1.57
C LYS A 136 4.39 11.85 1.60
N TRP A 137 4.74 11.08 0.57
CA TRP A 137 6.06 10.48 0.45
C TRP A 137 7.18 11.52 0.41
N ALA A 138 7.02 12.59 -0.38
CA ALA A 138 7.98 13.69 -0.44
C ALA A 138 8.17 14.38 0.92
N ASP A 139 7.09 14.56 1.69
CA ASP A 139 7.17 15.12 3.04
C ASP A 139 7.88 14.18 4.02
N ILE A 140 7.63 12.87 3.92
CA ILE A 140 8.34 11.85 4.72
C ILE A 140 9.85 11.93 4.44
N LEU A 141 10.24 11.90 3.16
CA LEU A 141 11.66 11.99 2.76
C LEU A 141 12.33 13.27 3.25
N ARG A 142 11.64 14.41 3.13
CA ARG A 142 12.12 15.70 3.64
C ARG A 142 12.38 15.63 5.16
N ARG A 143 11.43 15.10 5.93
CA ARG A 143 11.58 14.96 7.38
C ARG A 143 12.70 14.00 7.76
N THR A 144 12.85 12.89 7.03
CA THR A 144 13.94 11.94 7.24
C THR A 144 15.30 12.60 7.03
N GLU A 145 15.43 13.42 5.99
CA GLU A 145 16.66 14.14 5.71
C GLU A 145 16.97 15.22 6.77
N GLU A 146 15.93 15.92 7.24
CA GLU A 146 16.05 16.84 8.38
C GLU A 146 16.60 16.12 9.62
N ILE A 147 16.05 14.96 9.96
CA ILE A 147 16.51 14.15 11.11
C ILE A 147 17.96 13.69 10.93
N LYS A 148 18.34 13.22 9.74
CA LYS A 148 19.72 12.78 9.46
C LYS A 148 20.72 13.92 9.62
N ASN A 149 20.34 15.13 9.19
CA ASN A 149 21.19 16.31 9.25
C ASN A 149 21.16 17.03 10.61
N GLN A 150 20.35 16.58 11.57
CA GLN A 150 20.37 17.14 12.91
C GLN A 150 21.73 16.92 13.58
N THR A 151 22.25 18.00 14.14
CA THR A 151 23.43 17.97 15.00
C THR A 151 23.15 17.18 16.28
N ALA A 152 24.21 16.73 16.96
CA ALA A 152 24.07 16.05 18.24
C ALA A 152 23.40 16.95 19.32
N GLY A 153 23.62 18.27 19.25
CA GLY A 153 22.99 19.24 20.15
C GLY A 153 21.48 19.38 19.92
N GLU A 154 21.04 19.42 18.66
CA GLU A 154 19.61 19.49 18.32
C GLU A 154 18.88 18.20 18.71
N ARG A 155 19.50 17.04 18.49
CA ARG A 155 18.95 15.74 18.97
C ARG A 155 18.82 15.68 20.48
N ALA A 156 19.83 16.14 21.22
CA ALA A 156 19.80 16.17 22.69
C ALA A 156 18.70 17.09 23.23
N GLU A 157 18.51 18.27 22.62
CA GLU A 157 17.45 19.20 23.02
C GLU A 157 16.06 18.67 22.68
N GLN A 158 15.90 18.01 21.53
CA GLN A 158 14.64 17.39 21.12
C GLN A 158 14.26 16.21 22.03
N GLN A 159 15.23 15.37 22.41
CA GLN A 159 15.05 14.31 23.41
C GLN A 159 14.66 14.90 24.76
N ARG A 160 15.36 15.95 25.23
CA ARG A 160 15.05 16.64 26.50
C ARG A 160 13.61 17.18 26.53
N ARG A 161 13.17 17.81 25.43
CA ARG A 161 11.78 18.29 25.27
C ARG A 161 10.76 17.16 25.29
N SER A 162 11.06 16.05 24.61
CA SER A 162 10.21 14.86 24.61
C SER A 162 10.08 14.29 26.02
N ASP A 163 11.20 14.14 26.75
CA ASP A 163 11.21 13.62 28.11
C ASP A 163 10.48 14.53 29.10
N GLU A 164 10.57 15.86 28.94
CA GLU A 164 9.77 16.82 29.73
C GLU A 164 8.27 16.68 29.44
N PHE A 165 7.88 16.62 28.17
CA PHE A 165 6.49 16.42 27.77
C PHE A 165 5.90 15.12 28.33
N TRP A 166 6.61 14.00 28.17
CA TRP A 166 6.16 12.70 28.68
C TRP A 166 6.06 12.68 30.22
N ARG A 167 6.97 13.35 30.92
CA ARG A 167 6.94 13.46 32.38
C ARG A 167 5.77 14.31 32.89
N GLU A 168 5.42 15.37 32.17
CA GLU A 168 4.33 16.27 32.53
C GLU A 168 2.95 15.64 32.26
N HIS A 169 2.80 14.98 31.12
CA HIS A 169 1.50 14.48 30.67
C HIS A 169 1.24 12.99 31.00
N PHE A 170 2.30 12.22 31.26
CA PHE A 170 2.21 10.78 31.55
C PHE A 170 3.15 10.35 32.70
N PRO A 171 2.96 10.89 33.92
CA PRO A 171 3.91 10.74 35.02
C PRO A 171 4.07 9.30 35.53
N ASP A 172 3.07 8.42 35.32
CA ASP A 172 3.14 7.01 35.75
C ASP A 172 3.87 6.09 34.76
N SER A 173 4.08 6.54 33.52
CA SER A 173 4.88 5.84 32.51
C SER A 173 6.37 5.84 32.84
N ALA A 174 6.82 6.83 33.61
CA ALA A 174 8.22 7.00 34.02
C ALA A 174 8.67 6.06 35.16
N LYS A 175 7.76 5.28 35.76
CA LYS A 175 8.06 4.38 36.90
C LYS A 175 8.36 2.93 36.51
N LYS A 176 8.36 2.60 35.21
CA LYS A 176 8.55 1.22 34.71
C LYS A 176 9.81 1.00 33.88
N ALA A 177 10.75 1.94 33.85
CA ALA A 177 12.08 1.76 33.25
C ALA A 177 13.14 1.58 34.33
#